data_AF-A0A0R1GYU8-F1
#
_entry.id   AF-A0A0R1GYU8-F1
#
_cell.length_a   1.000
_cell.length_b   1.000
_cell.length_c   1.000
_cell.angle_alpha   90.00
_cell.angle_beta   90.00
_cell.angle_gamma   90.00
#
_symmetry.space_group_name_H-M   'P 1'
#
loop_
_entity.id
_entity.type
_entity.pdbx_description
1 polymer ?
#
loop_
_entity_poly.entity_id
_entity_poly.type
_entity_poly.pdbx_seq_one_letter_code
_entity_poly.pdbx_strand_id
1 'polypeptide(L)'
;MTDKPKMYCIHCGKEIPAGVRFCPFCGTEQTNVSNMATETTPVETDHRNAPHSDKPDKPNMLTALKLSMRDLFTISKRLDRADFWWLYLDIFIIGVILNLCLSPVLKQMAYSANIIWPVILFLLAIIYALTTIGLFTAEIRRLHDTNRSGHFLWLLLIPIVGSIVVIVLLAQKSNAAGTRFESATPHKPWVKQWWTWVILALVTIVLTITFGYSAQVIADSELSSYNDTTSTSSNSEDSSTSDDTDTDSDSDSTSTDSIDLDDSTIDIADKQSYSLNYSETWSESTFSIDKVTVYQTDGEYSEGSGHDKTSFNGIVKVHMAIDAGRDIDAYPTQATLSTSNGQQVDADMSDSDDFDGELDSGTQTDGNIYFLLPKLDDVSDLTSIRLKWSADYDTDDMDDDDAYKDFDATLQLNQ
;
A
#
# COMPACT_ATOMS: atom_id res chain seq x y z
N MET A 1 51.41 -11.23 37.26
CA MET A 1 50.30 -10.27 37.39
C MET A 1 49.02 -11.05 37.19
N THR A 2 48.28 -11.32 38.27
CA THR A 2 47.01 -12.05 38.21
C THR A 2 45.96 -11.13 37.58
N ASP A 3 45.44 -11.52 36.42
CA ASP A 3 44.37 -10.78 35.74
C ASP A 3 43.13 -10.86 36.65
N LYS A 4 42.80 -9.75 37.30
CA LYS A 4 41.63 -9.69 38.19
C LYS A 4 40.37 -9.92 37.35
N PRO A 5 39.38 -10.69 37.84
CA PRO A 5 38.11 -10.83 37.13
C PRO A 5 37.53 -9.44 36.83
N LYS A 6 37.02 -9.25 35.61
CA LYS A 6 36.46 -7.97 35.12
C LYS A 6 34.95 -8.08 35.06
N MET A 7 34.23 -7.01 35.41
CA MET A 7 32.76 -6.91 35.28
C MET A 7 32.39 -5.56 34.66
N TYR A 8 31.14 -5.39 34.21
CA TYR A 8 30.65 -4.12 33.65
C TYR A 8 29.75 -3.42 34.65
N CYS A 9 29.85 -2.09 34.74
CA CYS A 9 28.98 -1.29 35.59
C CYS A 9 27.50 -1.42 35.17
N ILE A 10 26.60 -1.62 36.14
CA ILE A 10 25.14 -1.72 35.92
C ILE A 10 24.51 -0.45 35.33
N HIS A 11 25.12 0.72 35.58
CA HIS A 11 24.58 2.01 35.14
C HIS A 11 25.28 2.54 33.90
N CYS A 12 26.61 2.74 33.96
CA CYS A 12 27.34 3.36 32.84
C CYS A 12 27.96 2.36 31.86
N GLY A 13 27.88 1.05 32.13
CA GLY A 13 28.38 0.02 31.22
C GLY A 13 29.88 -0.02 30.96
N LYS A 14 30.70 0.72 31.71
CA LYS A 14 32.17 0.65 31.61
C LYS A 14 32.73 -0.58 32.31
N GLU A 15 33.84 -1.11 31.78
CA GLU A 15 34.60 -2.19 32.42
C GLU A 15 35.19 -1.72 33.75
N ILE A 16 34.93 -2.49 34.80
CA ILE A 16 35.38 -2.25 36.16
C ILE A 16 35.98 -3.53 36.74
N PRO A 17 36.94 -3.44 37.69
CA PRO A 17 37.43 -4.61 38.40
C PRO A 17 36.28 -5.30 39.16
N ALA A 18 36.20 -6.63 39.12
CA ALA A 18 35.20 -7.35 39.89
C ALA A 18 35.42 -7.16 41.40
N GLY A 19 34.32 -7.07 42.15
CA GLY A 19 34.32 -6.86 43.61
C GLY A 19 34.35 -5.39 44.06
N VAL A 20 34.31 -4.41 43.14
CA VAL A 20 34.17 -3.00 43.53
C VAL A 20 32.71 -2.66 43.89
N ARG A 21 32.51 -2.05 45.06
CA ARG A 21 31.20 -1.64 45.55
C ARG A 21 30.60 -0.46 44.80
N PHE A 22 31.44 0.47 44.34
CA PHE A 22 31.00 1.63 43.56
C PHE A 22 31.76 1.68 42.24
N CYS A 23 31.07 2.05 41.17
CA CYS A 23 31.70 2.23 39.86
C CYS A 23 32.69 3.41 39.91
N PRO A 24 33.96 3.23 39.53
CA PRO A 24 34.95 4.31 39.50
C PRO A 24 34.64 5.43 38.51
N PHE A 25 33.74 5.19 37.55
CA PHE A 25 33.43 6.14 36.48
C PHE A 25 32.13 6.91 36.69
N CYS A 26 31.12 6.30 37.30
CA CYS A 26 29.80 6.93 37.47
C CYS A 26 29.28 6.92 38.91
N GLY A 27 30.01 6.34 39.86
CA GLY A 27 29.65 6.34 41.28
C GLY A 27 28.49 5.42 41.67
N THR A 28 27.86 4.70 40.72
CA THR A 28 26.72 3.82 41.05
C THR A 28 27.17 2.60 41.85
N GLU A 29 26.41 2.25 42.89
CA GLU A 29 26.63 1.04 43.69
C GLU A 29 26.39 -0.23 42.85
N GLN A 30 27.27 -1.22 42.98
CA GLN A 30 27.19 -2.50 42.27
C GLN A 30 26.66 -3.56 43.23
N THR A 31 25.58 -4.25 42.85
CA THR A 31 24.88 -5.21 43.70
C THR A 31 25.53 -6.60 43.77
N ASN A 32 26.55 -6.89 42.96
CA ASN A 32 27.14 -8.23 42.80
C ASN A 32 28.41 -8.51 43.63
N VAL A 33 28.69 -7.72 44.68
CA VAL A 33 29.97 -7.81 45.42
C VAL A 33 30.09 -9.05 46.32
N SER A 34 28.99 -9.75 46.64
CA SER A 34 29.01 -10.77 47.70
C SER A 34 29.34 -12.22 47.27
N ASN A 35 29.37 -12.56 45.97
CA ASN A 35 29.43 -13.98 45.55
C ASN A 35 30.70 -14.39 44.78
N MET A 36 31.74 -13.55 44.72
CA MET A 36 32.96 -13.83 43.95
C MET A 36 34.24 -13.98 44.79
N ALA A 37 34.10 -14.39 46.04
CA ALA A 37 35.22 -14.90 46.83
C ALA A 37 34.73 -16.14 47.56
N THR A 38 34.97 -17.32 47.00
CA THR A 38 35.67 -18.47 47.59
C THR A 38 35.37 -19.73 46.75
N GLU A 39 36.42 -20.50 46.48
CA GLU A 39 36.46 -21.93 46.12
C GLU A 39 36.72 -22.34 44.66
N THR A 40 38.00 -22.70 44.48
CA THR A 40 38.60 -23.52 43.43
C THR A 40 38.41 -25.00 43.73
N THR A 41 37.58 -25.70 42.96
CA THR A 41 37.66 -27.16 42.68
C THR A 41 36.81 -27.49 41.45
N PRO A 42 37.19 -28.47 40.60
CA PRO A 42 36.46 -28.76 39.37
C PRO A 42 35.27 -29.65 39.71
N VAL A 43 34.07 -29.07 39.66
CA VAL A 43 32.81 -29.83 39.76
C VAL A 43 31.99 -29.55 38.51
N GLU A 44 31.88 -30.60 37.71
CA GLU A 44 30.86 -30.78 36.70
C GLU A 44 29.49 -30.80 37.39
N THR A 45 28.82 -29.65 37.50
CA THR A 45 27.42 -29.58 37.92
C THR A 45 26.67 -28.51 37.16
N ASP A 46 25.72 -29.01 36.37
CA ASP A 46 24.44 -28.44 35.97
C ASP A 46 23.97 -27.28 36.87
N HIS A 47 23.91 -26.08 36.31
CA HIS A 47 23.28 -24.92 36.92
C HIS A 47 22.16 -24.37 36.04
N ARG A 48 21.19 -25.24 35.72
CA ARG A 48 19.79 -24.85 35.57
C ARG A 48 19.23 -24.49 36.95
N ASN A 49 19.42 -23.26 37.44
CA ASN A 49 18.61 -22.67 38.52
C ASN A 49 18.94 -21.18 38.71
N ALA A 50 18.51 -20.35 37.76
CA ALA A 50 17.97 -19.03 38.07
C ALA A 50 16.44 -19.17 37.95
N PRO A 51 15.62 -18.45 38.74
CA PRO A 51 14.18 -18.71 38.81
C PRO A 51 13.55 -18.45 37.44
N HIS A 52 13.37 -19.53 36.70
CA HIS A 52 12.82 -19.52 35.36
C HIS A 52 11.31 -19.48 35.50
N SER A 53 10.76 -18.28 35.56
CA SER A 53 9.32 -18.10 35.49
C SER A 53 8.81 -18.62 34.15
N ASP A 54 8.16 -19.77 34.16
CA ASP A 54 7.29 -20.30 33.10
C ASP A 54 7.88 -20.30 31.68
N LYS A 55 9.02 -20.95 31.43
CA LYS A 55 9.29 -21.41 30.05
C LYS A 55 8.81 -22.85 29.88
N PRO A 56 8.06 -23.17 28.82
CA PRO A 56 7.87 -24.55 28.44
C PRO A 56 9.20 -25.17 28.00
N ASP A 57 9.34 -26.48 28.22
CA ASP A 57 10.60 -27.24 28.09
C ASP A 57 11.25 -27.20 26.71
N LYS A 58 10.57 -26.71 25.67
CA LYS A 58 11.13 -26.55 24.32
C LYS A 58 10.61 -25.27 23.65
N PRO A 59 11.50 -24.43 23.10
CA PRO A 59 11.10 -23.26 22.33
C PRO A 59 10.39 -23.70 21.06
N ASN A 60 9.19 -23.16 20.82
CA ASN A 60 8.41 -23.35 19.61
C ASN A 60 7.70 -22.04 19.22
N MET A 61 7.17 -22.00 18.00
CA MET A 61 6.42 -20.88 17.42
C MET A 61 5.39 -20.29 18.40
N LEU A 62 4.38 -21.08 18.78
CA LEU A 62 3.29 -20.57 19.63
C LEU A 62 3.76 -20.07 21.00
N THR A 63 4.79 -20.68 21.58
CA THR A 63 5.39 -20.23 22.84
C THR A 63 6.08 -18.88 22.67
N ALA A 64 6.85 -18.71 21.60
CA ALA A 64 7.56 -17.47 21.33
C ALA A 64 6.58 -16.32 21.12
N LEU A 65 5.53 -16.52 20.33
CA LEU A 65 4.46 -15.55 20.13
C LEU A 65 3.74 -15.21 21.45
N LYS A 66 3.36 -16.22 22.26
CA LYS A 66 2.72 -16.01 23.56
C LYS A 66 3.62 -15.24 24.52
N LEU A 67 4.92 -15.54 24.52
CA LEU A 67 5.91 -14.84 25.32
C LEU A 67 6.03 -13.38 24.89
N SER A 68 6.03 -13.10 23.58
CA SER A 68 6.03 -11.75 23.02
C SER A 68 4.81 -10.96 23.46
N MET A 69 3.60 -11.53 23.31
CA MET A 69 2.35 -10.88 23.74
C MET A 69 2.30 -10.64 25.25
N ARG A 70 2.84 -11.55 26.07
CA ARG A 70 2.90 -11.35 27.53
C ARG A 70 3.82 -10.20 27.92
N ASP A 71 4.96 -10.08 27.24
CA ASP A 71 6.04 -9.14 27.57
C ASP A 71 6.17 -8.00 26.55
N LEU A 72 5.05 -7.62 25.93
CA LEU A 72 4.99 -6.72 24.77
C LEU A 72 5.67 -5.37 25.00
N PHE A 73 5.50 -4.79 26.19
CA PHE A 73 6.09 -3.52 26.61
C PHE A 73 7.22 -3.68 27.65
N THR A 74 7.71 -4.90 27.87
CA THR A 74 8.69 -5.19 28.92
C THR A 74 10.10 -5.29 28.33
N ILE A 75 10.92 -4.28 28.60
CA ILE A 75 12.28 -4.18 28.03
C ILE A 75 13.36 -4.71 29.00
N SER A 76 13.12 -4.65 30.31
CA SER A 76 14.07 -5.07 31.36
C SER A 76 14.12 -6.59 31.60
N LYS A 77 14.03 -7.37 30.52
CA LYS A 77 14.12 -8.83 30.49
C LYS A 77 15.13 -9.27 29.43
N ARG A 78 15.49 -10.55 29.44
CA ARG A 78 16.28 -11.19 28.38
C ARG A 78 15.42 -12.11 27.53
N LEU A 79 15.83 -12.27 26.28
CA LEU A 79 15.19 -13.20 25.34
C LEU A 79 16.27 -14.11 24.75
N ASP A 80 16.07 -15.43 24.90
CA ASP A 80 17.00 -16.41 24.37
C ASP A 80 16.97 -16.43 22.84
N ARG A 81 18.07 -16.89 22.25
CA ARG A 81 18.26 -16.92 20.79
C ARG A 81 17.16 -17.69 20.07
N ALA A 82 16.78 -18.86 20.59
CA ALA A 82 15.78 -19.70 19.97
C ALA A 82 14.39 -19.04 19.99
N ASP A 83 13.99 -18.49 21.14
CA ASP A 83 12.70 -17.79 21.29
C ASP A 83 12.62 -16.57 20.36
N PHE A 84 13.72 -15.83 20.21
CA PHE A 84 13.78 -14.69 19.29
C PHE A 84 13.58 -15.09 17.83
N TRP A 85 14.31 -16.11 17.33
CA TRP A 85 14.19 -16.51 15.92
C TRP A 85 12.86 -17.21 15.60
N TRP A 86 12.28 -17.94 16.57
CA TRP A 86 10.91 -18.43 16.42
C TRP A 86 9.90 -17.29 16.33
N LEU A 87 10.00 -16.28 17.21
CA LEU A 87 9.13 -15.10 17.14
C LEU A 87 9.30 -14.35 15.81
N TYR A 88 10.55 -14.17 15.35
CA TYR A 88 10.82 -13.54 14.06
C TYR A 88 10.15 -14.30 12.92
N LEU A 89 10.24 -15.63 12.92
CA LEU A 89 9.58 -16.49 11.94
C LEU A 89 8.05 -16.40 12.05
N ASP A 90 7.48 -16.38 13.26
CA ASP A 90 6.03 -16.23 13.47
C ASP A 90 5.52 -14.92 12.86
N ILE A 91 6.20 -13.81 13.16
CA ILE A 91 5.83 -12.48 12.65
C ILE A 91 6.01 -12.43 11.13
N PHE A 92 7.07 -13.05 10.59
CA PHE A 92 7.27 -13.17 9.15
C PHE A 92 6.13 -13.93 8.48
N ILE A 93 5.72 -15.09 9.02
CA ILE A 93 4.62 -15.89 8.46
C ILE A 93 3.29 -15.12 8.56
N ILE A 94 3.00 -14.49 9.69
CA ILE A 94 1.81 -13.65 9.85
C ILE A 94 1.82 -12.53 8.81
N GLY A 95 2.98 -11.87 8.61
CA GLY A 95 3.16 -10.84 7.60
C GLY A 95 2.92 -11.36 6.19
N VAL A 96 3.45 -12.53 5.82
CA VAL A 96 3.22 -13.16 4.51
C VAL A 96 1.74 -13.49 4.31
N ILE A 97 1.07 -14.07 5.31
CA ILE A 97 -0.36 -14.40 5.23
C ILE A 97 -1.20 -13.13 5.09
N LEU A 98 -0.91 -12.10 5.89
CA LEU A 98 -1.62 -10.81 5.80
C LEU A 98 -1.39 -10.14 4.44
N ASN A 99 -0.17 -10.18 3.89
CA ASN A 99 0.07 -9.64 2.56
C ASN A 99 -0.62 -10.48 1.47
N LEU A 100 -0.50 -11.81 1.50
CA LEU A 100 -1.05 -12.67 0.45
C LEU A 100 -2.59 -12.70 0.44
N CYS A 101 -3.21 -12.85 1.61
CA CYS A 101 -4.67 -13.00 1.71
C CYS A 101 -5.40 -11.67 1.70
N LEU A 102 -4.78 -10.60 2.21
CA LEU A 102 -5.44 -9.32 2.39
C LEU A 102 -5.09 -8.33 1.27
N SER A 103 -3.93 -8.41 0.60
CA SER A 103 -3.57 -7.49 -0.49
C SER A 103 -4.64 -7.36 -1.60
N PRO A 104 -5.16 -8.44 -2.22
CA PRO A 104 -6.15 -8.29 -3.30
C PRO A 104 -7.47 -7.70 -2.80
N VAL A 105 -7.89 -8.07 -1.59
CA VAL A 105 -9.10 -7.54 -0.95
C VAL A 105 -8.95 -6.08 -0.55
N LEU A 106 -7.75 -5.69 -0.10
CA LEU A 106 -7.42 -4.33 0.27
C LEU A 106 -7.36 -3.41 -0.96
N LYS A 107 -6.85 -3.90 -2.10
CA LYS A 107 -6.87 -3.14 -3.36
C LYS A 107 -8.31 -2.91 -3.84
N GLN A 108 -9.10 -3.97 -3.97
CA GLN A 108 -10.49 -3.88 -4.44
C GLN A 108 -11.34 -2.91 -3.59
N MET A 109 -11.18 -2.95 -2.27
CA MET A 109 -11.97 -2.10 -1.37
C MET A 109 -11.43 -0.69 -1.19
N ALA A 110 -10.20 -0.38 -1.63
CA ALA A 110 -9.66 0.97 -1.62
C ALA A 110 -10.29 1.85 -2.72
N TYR A 111 -10.69 1.26 -3.85
CA TYR A 111 -11.35 1.95 -4.97
C TYR A 111 -12.83 2.23 -4.71
N SER A 112 -13.51 1.34 -3.97
CA SER A 112 -14.89 1.60 -3.57
C SER A 112 -14.91 2.63 -2.42
N ALA A 113 -15.50 3.81 -2.58
CA ALA A 113 -15.57 4.90 -1.59
C ALA A 113 -16.44 4.58 -0.34
N ASN A 114 -16.24 3.40 0.24
CA ASN A 114 -17.04 2.78 1.28
C ASN A 114 -16.57 3.21 2.68
N ILE A 115 -17.52 3.63 3.53
CA ILE A 115 -17.26 4.00 4.94
C ILE A 115 -16.70 2.84 5.80
N ILE A 116 -16.79 1.61 5.31
CA ILE A 116 -16.27 0.38 5.96
C ILE A 116 -14.74 0.31 5.84
N TRP A 117 -14.16 0.87 4.78
CA TRP A 117 -12.72 0.85 4.49
C TRP A 117 -11.83 1.36 5.63
N PRO A 118 -12.02 2.59 6.16
CA PRO A 118 -11.17 3.09 7.25
C PRO A 118 -11.29 2.24 8.53
N VAL A 119 -12.43 1.58 8.76
CA VAL A 119 -12.61 0.68 9.90
C VAL A 119 -11.76 -0.57 9.75
N ILE A 120 -11.74 -1.19 8.56
CA ILE A 120 -10.91 -2.36 8.27
C ILE A 120 -9.42 -2.01 8.39
N LEU A 121 -8.99 -0.89 7.81
CA LEU A 121 -7.62 -0.41 7.93
C LEU A 121 -7.20 -0.18 9.39
N PHE A 122 -8.08 0.40 10.19
CA PHE A 122 -7.82 0.61 11.61
C PHE A 122 -7.66 -0.71 12.37
N LEU A 123 -8.52 -1.71 12.12
CA LEU A 123 -8.41 -3.04 12.73
C LEU A 123 -7.11 -3.75 12.33
N LEU A 124 -6.71 -3.64 11.06
CA LEU A 124 -5.44 -4.18 10.56
C LEU A 124 -4.24 -3.49 11.22
N ALA A 125 -4.29 -2.16 11.34
CA ALA A 125 -3.25 -1.37 11.99
C ALA A 125 -3.05 -1.75 13.47
N ILE A 126 -4.09 -2.22 14.17
CA ILE A 126 -3.94 -2.76 15.54
C ILE A 126 -3.06 -4.02 15.52
N ILE A 127 -3.28 -4.94 14.58
CA ILE A 127 -2.51 -6.18 14.46
C ILE A 127 -1.03 -5.83 14.17
N TYR A 128 -0.79 -4.94 13.21
CA TYR A 128 0.56 -4.47 12.89
C TYR A 128 1.22 -3.72 14.04
N ALA A 129 0.48 -2.91 14.81
CA ALA A 129 1.02 -2.24 15.99
C ALA A 129 1.49 -3.25 17.04
N LEU A 130 0.70 -4.29 17.31
CA LEU A 130 1.06 -5.35 18.26
C LEU A 130 2.30 -6.12 17.81
N THR A 131 2.39 -6.52 16.54
CA THR A 131 3.55 -7.27 16.03
C THR A 131 4.81 -6.42 16.01
N THR A 132 4.71 -5.15 15.59
CA THR A 132 5.85 -4.23 15.50
C THR A 132 6.42 -3.88 16.88
N ILE A 133 5.55 -3.53 17.83
CA ILE A 133 5.98 -3.25 19.22
C ILE A 133 6.62 -4.51 19.83
N GLY A 134 6.02 -5.68 19.60
CA GLY A 134 6.53 -6.95 20.11
C GLY A 134 7.91 -7.30 19.56
N LEU A 135 8.13 -7.11 18.26
CA LEU A 135 9.43 -7.34 17.63
C LEU A 135 10.47 -6.35 18.16
N PHE A 136 10.14 -5.06 18.21
CA PHE A 136 11.05 -4.02 18.69
C PHE A 136 11.50 -4.28 20.14
N THR A 137 10.58 -4.63 21.04
CA THR A 137 10.97 -4.96 22.42
C THR A 137 11.71 -6.29 22.51
N ALA A 138 11.43 -7.26 21.63
CA ALA A 138 12.16 -8.52 21.55
C ALA A 138 13.61 -8.32 21.10
N GLU A 139 13.87 -7.44 20.13
CA GLU A 139 15.21 -7.06 19.67
C GLU A 139 16.03 -6.44 20.81
N ILE A 140 15.44 -5.54 21.59
CA ILE A 140 16.13 -4.95 22.74
C ILE A 140 16.45 -6.04 23.78
N ARG A 141 15.50 -6.92 24.10
CA ARG A 141 15.72 -8.04 25.05
C ARG A 141 16.78 -9.03 24.56
N ARG A 142 16.88 -9.24 23.24
CA ARG A 142 17.91 -10.07 22.60
C ARG A 142 19.29 -9.39 22.65
N LEU A 143 19.37 -8.07 22.43
CA LEU A 143 20.61 -7.31 22.61
C LEU A 143 21.06 -7.32 24.07
N HIS A 144 20.14 -7.18 25.02
CA HIS A 144 20.43 -7.32 26.44
C HIS A 144 21.01 -8.71 26.77
N ASP A 145 20.49 -9.77 26.14
CA ASP A 145 21.03 -11.12 26.31
C ASP A 145 22.49 -11.28 25.81
N THR A 146 22.90 -10.50 24.82
CA THR A 146 24.29 -10.45 24.32
C THR A 146 25.15 -9.39 25.03
N ASN A 147 24.68 -8.85 26.16
CA ASN A 147 25.31 -7.79 26.96
C ASN A 147 25.46 -6.44 26.24
N ARG A 148 24.57 -6.14 25.29
CA ARG A 148 24.56 -4.89 24.53
C ARG A 148 23.31 -4.08 24.86
N SER A 149 23.41 -2.75 24.86
CA SER A 149 22.25 -1.88 25.06
C SER A 149 21.35 -1.83 23.82
N GLY A 150 20.06 -1.54 23.99
CA GLY A 150 19.13 -1.32 22.86
C GLY A 150 19.54 -0.23 21.87
N HIS A 151 20.45 0.69 22.24
CA HIS A 151 20.98 1.72 21.33
C HIS A 151 21.67 1.17 20.08
N PHE A 152 22.08 -0.10 20.06
CA PHE A 152 22.60 -0.71 18.83
C PHE A 152 21.54 -0.81 17.72
N LEU A 153 20.25 -0.66 18.03
CA LEU A 153 19.18 -0.58 17.03
C LEU A 153 19.20 0.73 16.23
N TRP A 154 19.86 1.79 16.70
CA TRP A 154 20.07 3.01 15.89
C TRP A 154 20.85 2.72 14.61
N LEU A 155 21.62 1.63 14.56
CA LEU A 155 22.29 1.19 13.34
C LEU A 155 21.29 0.86 12.22
N LEU A 156 20.04 0.51 12.53
CA LEU A 156 18.99 0.29 11.53
C LEU A 156 18.68 1.54 10.68
N LEU A 157 19.06 2.74 11.15
CA LEU A 157 18.97 3.98 10.35
C LEU A 157 19.99 4.02 9.19
N ILE A 158 21.02 3.17 9.23
CA ILE A 158 21.97 3.03 8.13
C ILE A 158 21.44 1.93 7.20
N PRO A 159 21.04 2.25 5.96
CA PRO A 159 20.47 1.27 5.05
C PRO A 159 21.48 0.17 4.73
N ILE A 160 20.99 -1.06 4.57
CA ILE A 160 21.74 -2.26 4.18
C ILE A 160 22.81 -2.70 5.22
N VAL A 161 23.84 -1.90 5.44
CA VAL A 161 24.95 -2.25 6.34
C VAL A 161 24.46 -2.32 7.79
N GLY A 162 23.60 -1.38 8.18
CA GLY A 162 23.04 -1.31 9.52
C GLY A 162 22.23 -2.54 9.91
N SER A 163 21.34 -2.98 9.01
CA SER A 163 20.51 -4.17 9.21
C SER A 163 21.36 -5.44 9.30
N ILE A 164 22.36 -5.60 8.44
CA ILE A 164 23.29 -6.74 8.49
C ILE A 164 24.02 -6.78 9.84
N VAL A 165 24.55 -5.65 10.30
CA VAL A 165 25.25 -5.59 11.60
C VAL A 165 24.31 -5.98 12.73
N VAL A 166 23.09 -5.42 12.80
CA VAL A 166 22.12 -5.74 13.84
C VAL A 166 21.72 -7.22 13.82
N ILE A 167 21.48 -7.81 12.64
CA ILE A 167 21.20 -9.24 12.49
C ILE A 167 22.34 -10.09 13.07
N VAL A 168 23.60 -9.75 12.75
CA VAL A 168 24.77 -10.43 13.30
C VAL A 168 24.82 -10.31 14.83
N LEU A 169 24.50 -9.14 15.39
CA LEU A 169 24.43 -8.94 16.84
C LEU A 169 23.33 -9.80 17.49
N LEU A 170 22.16 -9.89 16.87
CA LEU A 170 21.03 -10.68 17.36
C LEU A 170 21.30 -12.19 17.27
N ALA A 171 22.12 -12.64 16.30
CA ALA A 171 22.50 -14.03 16.11
C ALA A 171 23.59 -14.54 17.09
N GLN A 172 24.32 -13.64 17.77
CA GLN A 172 25.39 -14.00 18.70
C GLN A 172 24.90 -14.90 19.85
N LYS A 173 25.82 -15.65 20.46
CA LYS A 173 25.54 -16.47 21.65
C LYS A 173 25.20 -15.59 22.85
N SER A 174 24.36 -16.10 23.75
CA SER A 174 24.05 -15.45 25.03
C SER A 174 25.31 -15.18 25.86
N ASN A 175 25.33 -14.05 26.56
CA ASN A 175 26.41 -13.65 27.44
C ASN A 175 25.89 -13.51 28.88
N ALA A 176 26.55 -14.18 29.84
CA ALA A 176 26.17 -14.12 31.25
C ALA A 176 26.17 -12.69 31.82
N ALA A 177 27.00 -11.79 31.29
CA ALA A 177 27.02 -10.38 31.69
C ALA A 177 25.73 -9.62 31.32
N GLY A 178 24.89 -10.17 30.43
CA GLY A 178 23.60 -9.59 30.05
C GLY A 178 22.58 -9.53 31.20
N THR A 179 22.78 -10.32 32.27
CA THR A 179 21.97 -10.30 33.50
C THR A 179 21.84 -8.90 34.12
N ARG A 180 22.77 -7.97 33.85
CA ARG A 180 22.69 -6.59 34.34
C ARG A 180 21.48 -5.80 33.83
N PHE A 181 20.86 -6.22 32.73
CA PHE A 181 19.68 -5.56 32.15
C PHE A 181 18.35 -6.09 32.69
N GLU A 182 18.39 -7.14 33.52
CA GLU A 182 17.20 -7.71 34.14
C GLU A 182 16.81 -6.90 35.38
N SER A 183 15.54 -6.55 35.50
CA SER A 183 15.03 -5.92 36.73
C SER A 183 14.67 -7.00 37.77
N ALA A 184 15.06 -6.77 39.02
CA ALA A 184 14.68 -7.65 40.13
C ALA A 184 13.21 -7.47 40.58
N THR A 185 12.53 -6.44 40.06
CA THR A 185 11.15 -6.10 40.43
C THR A 185 10.15 -6.87 39.58
N PRO A 186 9.10 -7.48 40.15
CA PRO A 186 8.07 -8.13 39.38
C PRO A 186 7.34 -7.11 38.49
N HIS A 187 7.35 -7.34 37.18
CA HIS A 187 6.68 -6.47 36.22
C HIS A 187 5.16 -6.68 36.28
N LYS A 188 4.42 -5.59 36.46
CA LYS A 188 2.96 -5.58 36.32
C LYS A 188 2.59 -5.87 34.85
N PRO A 189 1.57 -6.72 34.56
CA PRO A 189 1.14 -6.98 33.19
C PRO A 189 0.84 -5.68 32.45
N TRP A 190 1.30 -5.54 31.22
CA TRP A 190 1.16 -4.32 30.43
C TRP A 190 -0.31 -3.92 30.27
N VAL A 191 -1.21 -4.88 30.06
CA VAL A 191 -2.66 -4.65 29.96
C VAL A 191 -3.27 -3.91 31.17
N LYS A 192 -2.61 -3.93 32.34
CA LYS A 192 -3.07 -3.23 33.55
C LYS A 192 -2.43 -1.84 33.73
N GLN A 193 -1.68 -1.36 32.74
CA GLN A 193 -1.00 -0.08 32.76
C GLN A 193 -1.62 0.82 31.68
N TRP A 194 -2.23 1.94 32.07
CA TRP A 194 -2.98 2.79 31.13
C TRP A 194 -2.09 3.36 30.01
N TRP A 195 -0.84 3.70 30.32
CA TRP A 195 0.08 4.32 29.37
C TRP A 195 0.46 3.39 28.21
N THR A 196 0.46 2.06 28.41
CA THR A 196 0.74 1.12 27.31
C THR A 196 -0.38 1.11 26.27
N TRP A 197 -1.63 1.32 26.72
CA TRP A 197 -2.77 1.49 25.81
C TRP A 197 -2.68 2.79 25.02
N VAL A 198 -2.19 3.87 25.65
CA VAL A 198 -1.94 5.15 24.95
C VAL A 198 -0.88 4.98 23.87
N ILE A 199 0.24 4.31 24.17
CA ILE A 199 1.27 4.04 23.17
C ILE A 199 0.70 3.16 22.04
N LEU A 200 -0.02 2.10 22.38
CA LEU A 200 -0.63 1.22 21.38
C LEU A 200 -1.57 2.01 20.45
N ALA A 201 -2.46 2.83 21.01
CA ALA A 201 -3.38 3.65 20.24
C ALA A 201 -2.65 4.65 19.33
N LEU A 202 -1.61 5.32 19.85
CA LEU A 202 -0.81 6.26 19.05
C LEU A 202 -0.10 5.56 17.89
N VAL A 203 0.53 4.40 18.14
CA VAL A 203 1.18 3.61 17.10
C VAL A 203 0.16 3.13 16.07
N THR A 204 -1.02 2.65 16.50
CA THR A 204 -2.10 2.27 15.59
C THR A 204 -2.56 3.43 14.71
N ILE A 205 -2.75 4.63 15.27
CA ILE A 205 -3.17 5.81 14.50
C ILE A 205 -2.11 6.16 13.45
N VAL A 206 -0.83 6.20 13.84
CA VAL A 206 0.28 6.49 12.91
C VAL A 206 0.35 5.44 11.80
N LEU A 207 0.20 4.16 12.13
CA LEU A 207 0.18 3.08 11.13
C LEU A 207 -1.04 3.18 10.21
N THR A 208 -2.21 3.54 10.73
CA THR A 208 -3.43 3.71 9.92
C THR A 208 -3.24 4.84 8.90
N ILE A 209 -2.69 5.98 9.33
CA ILE A 209 -2.39 7.10 8.45
C ILE A 209 -1.34 6.70 7.41
N THR A 210 -0.28 6.01 7.83
CA THR A 210 0.79 5.55 6.93
C THR A 210 0.26 4.57 5.89
N PHE A 211 -0.59 3.61 6.29
CA PHE A 211 -1.21 2.67 5.37
C PHE A 211 -2.18 3.34 4.41
N GLY A 212 -2.99 4.29 4.88
CA GLY A 212 -3.86 5.09 4.01
C GLY A 212 -3.05 5.87 2.97
N TYR A 213 -1.98 6.55 3.39
CA TYR A 213 -1.11 7.28 2.47
C TYR A 213 -0.40 6.35 1.48
N SER A 214 0.11 5.20 1.92
CA SER A 214 0.71 4.24 0.99
C SER A 214 -0.31 3.63 0.04
N ALA A 215 -1.56 3.44 0.46
CA ALA A 215 -2.62 2.96 -0.42
C ALA A 215 -2.95 4.01 -1.49
N GLN A 216 -2.99 5.29 -1.12
CA GLN A 216 -3.12 6.40 -2.08
C GLN A 216 -1.95 6.43 -3.07
N VAL A 217 -0.71 6.45 -2.57
CA VAL A 217 0.49 6.44 -3.44
C VAL A 217 0.54 5.20 -4.34
N ILE A 218 0.11 4.03 -3.85
CA ILE A 218 0.05 2.81 -4.66
C ILE A 218 -1.03 2.94 -5.74
N ALA A 219 -2.23 3.43 -5.40
CA ALA A 219 -3.29 3.68 -6.37
C ALA A 219 -2.83 4.69 -7.44
N ASP A 220 -2.21 5.80 -7.04
CA ASP A 220 -1.63 6.80 -7.94
C ASP A 220 -0.48 6.20 -8.78
N SER A 221 0.32 5.31 -8.18
CA SER A 221 1.42 4.64 -8.89
C SER A 221 0.95 3.57 -9.86
N GLU A 222 -0.13 2.85 -9.54
CA GLU A 222 -0.76 1.87 -10.42
C GLU A 222 -1.39 2.60 -11.61
N LEU A 223 -2.06 3.74 -11.38
CA LEU A 223 -2.52 4.65 -12.43
C LEU A 223 -1.34 5.14 -13.31
N SER A 224 -0.20 5.49 -12.69
CA SER A 224 1.00 5.93 -13.45
C SER A 224 1.76 4.79 -14.15
N SER A 225 1.69 3.56 -13.63
CA SER A 225 2.32 2.37 -14.23
C SER A 225 1.45 1.72 -15.29
N TYR A 226 0.14 1.96 -15.24
CA TYR A 226 -0.77 1.67 -16.34
C TYR A 226 -0.43 2.55 -17.54
N ASN A 227 -0.09 3.82 -17.29
CA ASN A 227 0.42 4.75 -18.32
C ASN A 227 1.87 4.47 -18.80
N ASP A 228 2.61 3.51 -18.19
CA ASP A 228 4.00 3.17 -18.54
C ASP A 228 4.18 1.68 -18.91
N THR A 229 3.10 0.88 -18.88
CA THR A 229 3.12 -0.57 -19.16
C THR A 229 1.93 -1.03 -20.01
N THR A 230 1.49 -0.21 -20.97
CA THR A 230 0.89 -0.70 -22.23
C THR A 230 1.98 -1.27 -23.14
N SER A 231 2.72 -2.21 -22.56
CA SER A 231 3.50 -3.22 -23.25
C SER A 231 3.42 -4.46 -22.36
N THR A 232 2.70 -5.47 -22.82
CA THR A 232 2.64 -6.85 -22.30
C THR A 232 1.53 -7.15 -21.28
N SER A 233 0.34 -7.37 -21.82
CA SER A 233 -0.57 -8.52 -21.58
C SER A 233 -0.92 -8.92 -20.15
N SER A 234 -2.21 -8.89 -19.84
CA SER A 234 -2.86 -10.08 -19.26
C SER A 234 -4.36 -10.11 -19.51
N ASN A 235 -4.69 -10.95 -20.48
CA ASN A 235 -5.93 -11.69 -20.65
C ASN A 235 -6.51 -12.26 -19.33
N SER A 236 -7.80 -11.97 -19.13
CA SER A 236 -8.93 -12.81 -18.67
C SER A 236 -8.80 -13.79 -17.48
N GLU A 237 -9.75 -13.72 -16.53
CA GLU A 237 -10.97 -14.56 -16.58
C GLU A 237 -12.02 -14.19 -15.51
N ASP A 238 -13.25 -14.27 -15.98
CA ASP A 238 -14.57 -13.91 -15.47
C ASP A 238 -15.10 -14.80 -14.32
N SER A 239 -16.00 -14.25 -13.50
CA SER A 239 -17.17 -14.98 -13.01
C SER A 239 -18.20 -14.00 -12.40
N SER A 240 -19.22 -13.64 -13.17
CA SER A 240 -20.61 -14.11 -12.95
C SER A 240 -21.66 -13.14 -13.51
N THR A 241 -22.30 -13.61 -14.59
CA THR A 241 -23.72 -13.45 -14.96
C THR A 241 -24.58 -12.57 -14.05
N SER A 242 -25.20 -11.54 -14.64
CA SER A 242 -26.63 -11.28 -14.49
C SER A 242 -27.12 -10.57 -15.74
N ASP A 243 -28.03 -11.24 -16.44
CA ASP A 243 -28.97 -10.63 -17.38
C ASP A 243 -29.62 -9.41 -16.72
N ASP A 244 -29.78 -8.31 -17.45
CA ASP A 244 -31.04 -7.59 -17.45
C ASP A 244 -31.17 -6.80 -18.76
N THR A 245 -31.98 -7.37 -19.64
CA THR A 245 -32.67 -6.64 -20.70
C THR A 245 -33.54 -5.56 -20.07
N ASP A 246 -33.48 -4.33 -20.56
CA ASP A 246 -34.69 -3.51 -20.57
C ASP A 246 -34.80 -2.65 -21.82
N THR A 247 -35.93 -2.85 -22.46
CA THR A 247 -36.40 -2.18 -23.66
C THR A 247 -37.42 -1.12 -23.24
N ASP A 248 -37.45 -0.04 -24.02
CA ASP A 248 -38.62 0.75 -24.38
C ASP A 248 -39.07 1.96 -23.52
N SER A 249 -39.19 3.07 -24.25
CA SER A 249 -40.39 3.89 -24.47
C SER A 249 -40.36 5.33 -23.95
N ASP A 250 -40.44 6.23 -24.93
CA ASP A 250 -40.91 7.61 -24.83
C ASP A 250 -42.27 7.70 -24.13
N SER A 251 -42.37 8.54 -23.10
CA SER A 251 -43.56 9.37 -22.88
C SER A 251 -43.28 10.59 -22.01
N ASP A 252 -43.87 11.69 -22.44
CA ASP A 252 -43.67 13.08 -22.07
C ASP A 252 -44.25 13.43 -20.69
N SER A 253 -43.40 13.79 -19.72
CA SER A 253 -43.78 14.55 -18.51
C SER A 253 -42.56 15.20 -17.84
N THR A 254 -42.17 16.42 -18.27
CA THR A 254 -41.22 17.34 -17.58
C THR A 254 -40.17 16.65 -16.70
N SER A 255 -39.43 15.71 -17.26
CA SER A 255 -38.35 15.00 -16.61
C SER A 255 -37.09 15.82 -16.83
N THR A 256 -36.41 16.21 -15.77
CA THR A 256 -35.00 16.57 -15.85
C THR A 256 -34.29 15.40 -16.52
N ASP A 257 -33.68 15.65 -17.69
CA ASP A 257 -32.79 14.67 -18.29
C ASP A 257 -31.65 14.44 -17.29
N SER A 258 -31.25 13.19 -17.06
CA SER A 258 -30.10 12.87 -16.21
C SER A 258 -29.19 11.88 -16.92
N ILE A 259 -27.91 11.91 -16.59
CA ILE A 259 -26.92 10.93 -17.05
C ILE A 259 -26.25 10.32 -15.82
N ASP A 260 -26.16 8.99 -15.79
CA ASP A 260 -25.44 8.29 -14.74
C ASP A 260 -23.96 8.20 -15.16
N LEU A 261 -23.11 8.83 -14.36
CA LEU A 261 -21.67 8.62 -14.31
C LEU A 261 -21.39 7.72 -13.10
N ASP A 262 -20.33 6.89 -13.11
CA ASP A 262 -20.13 5.71 -12.26
C ASP A 262 -20.66 5.85 -10.81
N ASP A 263 -20.23 6.92 -10.11
CA ASP A 263 -20.58 7.19 -8.71
C ASP A 263 -21.70 8.23 -8.52
N SER A 264 -22.23 8.84 -9.59
CA SER A 264 -23.21 9.93 -9.49
C SER A 264 -24.14 10.12 -10.69
N THR A 265 -25.42 10.35 -10.39
CA THR A 265 -26.40 10.85 -11.36
C THR A 265 -26.24 12.36 -11.52
N ILE A 266 -25.98 12.80 -12.74
CA ILE A 266 -25.83 14.20 -13.12
C ILE A 266 -27.12 14.68 -13.79
N ASP A 267 -27.73 15.74 -13.26
CA ASP A 267 -28.88 16.38 -13.88
C ASP A 267 -28.41 17.23 -15.07
N ILE A 268 -29.13 17.15 -16.19
CA ILE A 268 -28.80 17.80 -17.45
C ILE A 268 -29.76 18.97 -17.68
N ALA A 269 -29.18 20.15 -17.86
CA ALA A 269 -29.90 21.37 -18.22
C ALA A 269 -30.20 21.44 -19.72
N ASP A 270 -29.24 21.03 -20.56
CA ASP A 270 -29.40 21.00 -22.02
C ASP A 270 -28.50 19.95 -22.66
N LYS A 271 -28.85 19.48 -23.85
CA LYS A 271 -28.06 18.49 -24.62
C LYS A 271 -28.19 18.69 -26.12
N GLN A 272 -27.09 18.47 -26.83
CA GLN A 272 -27.06 18.50 -28.29
C GLN A 272 -26.27 17.31 -28.85
N SER A 273 -26.93 16.50 -29.68
CA SER A 273 -26.30 15.38 -30.38
C SER A 273 -25.99 15.73 -31.83
N TYR A 274 -24.85 15.24 -32.30
CA TYR A 274 -24.31 15.41 -33.64
C TYR A 274 -24.04 14.03 -34.24
N SER A 275 -24.61 13.75 -35.40
CA SER A 275 -24.27 12.57 -36.19
C SER A 275 -23.10 12.90 -37.11
N LEU A 276 -22.08 12.07 -37.06
CA LEU A 276 -20.83 12.22 -37.78
C LEU A 276 -20.63 11.02 -38.71
N ASN A 277 -19.65 11.14 -39.60
CA ASN A 277 -19.20 10.05 -40.45
C ASN A 277 -17.68 10.13 -40.59
N TYR A 278 -17.02 10.09 -39.43
CA TYR A 278 -15.57 9.99 -39.39
C TYR A 278 -15.18 8.52 -39.49
N SER A 279 -14.21 8.23 -40.35
CA SER A 279 -13.61 6.91 -40.44
C SER A 279 -12.17 7.04 -40.91
N GLU A 280 -11.27 6.34 -40.24
CA GLU A 280 -9.87 6.23 -40.62
C GLU A 280 -9.40 4.79 -40.48
N THR A 281 -8.69 4.30 -41.51
CA THR A 281 -8.12 2.96 -41.54
C THR A 281 -6.61 3.04 -41.35
N TRP A 282 -6.06 2.15 -40.52
CA TRP A 282 -4.64 1.96 -40.29
C TRP A 282 -4.35 0.49 -39.98
N SER A 283 -3.29 -0.05 -40.60
CA SER A 283 -2.85 -1.44 -40.41
C SER A 283 -4.00 -2.47 -40.47
N GLU A 284 -4.82 -2.40 -41.53
CA GLU A 284 -6.02 -3.25 -41.75
C GLU A 284 -7.20 -3.01 -40.78
N SER A 285 -7.01 -2.25 -39.70
CA SER A 285 -8.04 -1.90 -38.73
C SER A 285 -8.67 -0.55 -39.01
N THR A 286 -9.95 -0.38 -38.68
CA THR A 286 -10.72 0.85 -38.94
C THR A 286 -11.30 1.42 -37.66
N PHE A 287 -11.08 2.71 -37.45
CA PHE A 287 -11.65 3.50 -36.36
C PHE A 287 -12.73 4.40 -36.93
N SER A 288 -13.91 4.45 -36.31
CA SER A 288 -15.02 5.26 -36.75
C SER A 288 -15.68 6.00 -35.60
N ILE A 289 -16.09 7.25 -35.86
CA ILE A 289 -16.82 8.09 -34.91
C ILE A 289 -18.08 8.55 -35.63
N ASP A 290 -19.22 8.05 -35.18
CA ASP A 290 -20.53 8.27 -35.80
C ASP A 290 -21.43 9.18 -34.97
N LYS A 291 -21.14 9.38 -33.67
CA LYS A 291 -21.95 10.24 -32.81
C LYS A 291 -21.12 10.98 -31.76
N VAL A 292 -21.44 12.26 -31.58
CA VAL A 292 -20.97 13.07 -30.46
C VAL A 292 -22.18 13.69 -29.78
N THR A 293 -22.25 13.68 -28.46
CA THR A 293 -23.28 14.39 -27.70
C THR A 293 -22.63 15.30 -26.67
N VAL A 294 -23.02 16.57 -26.68
CA VAL A 294 -22.58 17.59 -25.73
C VAL A 294 -23.72 17.79 -24.74
N TYR A 295 -23.42 17.71 -23.46
CA TYR A 295 -24.36 17.93 -22.37
C TYR A 295 -23.90 19.14 -21.54
N GLN A 296 -24.85 19.99 -21.18
CA GLN A 296 -24.69 21.01 -20.15
C GLN A 296 -25.41 20.53 -18.89
N THR A 297 -24.71 20.55 -17.76
CA THR A 297 -25.26 20.08 -16.49
C THR A 297 -26.12 21.13 -15.80
N ASP A 298 -27.08 20.71 -14.97
CA ASP A 298 -27.90 21.61 -14.13
C ASP A 298 -27.12 22.06 -12.89
N GLY A 299 -26.16 22.97 -13.12
CA GLY A 299 -25.24 23.47 -12.10
C GLY A 299 -23.83 22.93 -12.27
N GLU A 300 -22.97 23.22 -11.29
CA GLU A 300 -21.57 22.79 -11.28
C GLU A 300 -21.44 21.52 -10.43
N TYR A 301 -20.83 20.49 -11.01
CA TYR A 301 -20.52 19.23 -10.36
C TYR A 301 -19.03 19.16 -10.08
N SER A 302 -18.61 18.22 -9.25
CA SER A 302 -17.19 18.02 -8.96
C SER A 302 -16.84 16.56 -8.90
N GLU A 303 -15.66 16.26 -9.40
CA GLU A 303 -15.07 14.94 -9.41
C GLU A 303 -13.71 14.96 -8.69
N GLY A 304 -13.30 13.79 -8.22
CA GLY A 304 -12.05 13.62 -7.50
C GLY A 304 -12.14 14.04 -6.04
N SER A 305 -11.00 13.89 -5.34
CA SER A 305 -10.92 14.08 -3.90
C SER A 305 -9.71 14.91 -3.51
N GLY A 306 -9.84 15.71 -2.45
CA GLY A 306 -8.71 16.45 -1.89
C GLY A 306 -8.20 17.57 -2.79
N HIS A 307 -6.91 17.52 -3.13
CA HIS A 307 -6.23 18.57 -3.92
C HIS A 307 -6.46 18.43 -5.43
N ASP A 308 -6.89 17.25 -5.87
CA ASP A 308 -7.14 16.92 -7.28
C ASP A 308 -8.63 17.04 -7.64
N LYS A 309 -9.42 17.62 -6.72
CA LYS A 309 -10.85 17.87 -6.95
C LYS A 309 -11.02 18.89 -8.06
N THR A 310 -11.64 18.49 -9.17
CA THR A 310 -11.98 19.33 -10.31
C THR A 310 -13.48 19.61 -10.32
N SER A 311 -13.87 20.79 -10.78
CA SER A 311 -15.27 21.13 -11.04
C SER A 311 -15.52 21.09 -12.54
N PHE A 312 -16.72 20.64 -12.93
CA PHE A 312 -17.16 20.62 -14.32
C PHE A 312 -18.63 21.03 -14.42
N ASN A 313 -19.01 21.56 -15.59
CA ASN A 313 -20.41 21.82 -15.90
C ASN A 313 -20.79 21.49 -17.36
N GLY A 314 -19.91 20.78 -18.07
CA GLY A 314 -20.18 20.24 -19.39
C GLY A 314 -19.63 18.83 -19.53
N ILE A 315 -20.26 18.02 -20.36
CA ILE A 315 -19.84 16.64 -20.65
C ILE A 315 -19.86 16.47 -22.17
N VAL A 316 -18.81 15.91 -22.76
CA VAL A 316 -18.80 15.46 -24.15
C VAL A 316 -18.74 13.95 -24.17
N LYS A 317 -19.72 13.33 -24.81
CA LYS A 317 -19.76 11.89 -25.07
C LYS A 317 -19.47 11.62 -26.53
N VAL A 318 -18.45 10.81 -26.80
CA VAL A 318 -18.04 10.43 -28.16
C VAL A 318 -18.29 8.93 -28.32
N HIS A 319 -19.14 8.55 -29.26
CA HIS A 319 -19.31 7.15 -29.62
C HIS A 319 -18.29 6.77 -30.69
N MET A 320 -17.50 5.75 -30.42
CA MET A 320 -16.48 5.25 -31.33
C MET A 320 -16.66 3.75 -31.53
N ALA A 321 -16.41 3.28 -32.75
CA ALA A 321 -16.33 1.86 -33.07
C ALA A 321 -14.98 1.52 -33.73
N ILE A 322 -14.46 0.35 -33.39
CA ILE A 322 -13.21 -0.23 -33.88
C ILE A 322 -13.53 -1.56 -34.58
N ASP A 323 -13.07 -1.69 -35.82
CA ASP A 323 -13.06 -2.94 -36.58
C ASP A 323 -11.60 -3.38 -36.74
N ALA A 324 -11.17 -4.35 -35.93
CA ALA A 324 -9.79 -4.81 -35.89
C ALA A 324 -9.54 -5.78 -37.07
N GLY A 325 -8.81 -5.34 -38.09
CA GLY A 325 -8.44 -6.21 -39.22
C GLY A 325 -7.37 -7.23 -38.85
N ARG A 326 -6.60 -6.94 -37.80
CA ARG A 326 -5.51 -7.73 -37.26
C ARG A 326 -5.44 -7.54 -35.74
N ASP A 327 -4.57 -8.31 -35.09
CA ASP A 327 -4.25 -8.13 -33.67
C ASP A 327 -3.62 -6.74 -33.49
N ILE A 328 -4.25 -5.91 -32.64
CA ILE A 328 -3.83 -4.55 -32.31
C ILE A 328 -4.09 -4.25 -30.84
N ASP A 329 -3.37 -3.28 -30.31
CA ASP A 329 -3.68 -2.58 -29.07
C ASP A 329 -4.19 -1.17 -29.43
N ALA A 330 -5.33 -0.75 -28.91
CA ALA A 330 -5.92 0.56 -29.19
C ALA A 330 -6.41 1.24 -27.92
N TYR A 331 -6.18 2.54 -27.77
CA TYR A 331 -6.52 3.26 -26.53
C TYR A 331 -7.40 4.53 -26.69
N PRO A 332 -8.53 4.51 -27.43
CA PRO A 332 -9.50 5.62 -27.43
C PRO A 332 -10.01 6.10 -26.05
N THR A 333 -10.16 5.22 -25.05
CA THR A 333 -10.57 5.60 -23.69
C THR A 333 -9.49 6.38 -22.93
N GLN A 334 -8.28 6.46 -23.47
CA GLN A 334 -7.18 7.29 -22.98
C GLN A 334 -6.97 8.55 -23.85
N ALA A 335 -7.95 8.89 -24.69
CA ALA A 335 -7.81 9.99 -25.62
C ALA A 335 -7.75 11.37 -24.94
N THR A 336 -7.11 12.33 -25.61
CA THR A 336 -7.19 13.75 -25.25
C THR A 336 -8.16 14.48 -26.19
N LEU A 337 -9.12 15.20 -25.63
CA LEU A 337 -10.05 16.08 -26.33
C LEU A 337 -9.58 17.53 -26.24
N SER A 338 -9.58 18.24 -27.38
CA SER A 338 -9.43 19.69 -27.44
C SER A 338 -10.65 20.33 -28.10
N THR A 339 -11.22 21.34 -27.46
CA THR A 339 -12.46 21.99 -27.91
C THR A 339 -12.18 23.29 -28.68
N SER A 340 -13.13 23.74 -29.50
CA SER A 340 -13.07 25.04 -30.21
C SER A 340 -12.98 26.25 -29.28
N ASN A 341 -13.46 26.13 -28.04
CA ASN A 341 -13.37 27.17 -27.02
C ASN A 341 -12.05 27.14 -26.23
N GLY A 342 -11.09 26.30 -26.62
CA GLY A 342 -9.72 26.31 -26.11
C GLY A 342 -9.50 25.49 -24.84
N GLN A 343 -10.43 24.62 -24.48
CA GLN A 343 -10.25 23.65 -23.40
C GLN A 343 -9.54 22.41 -23.93
N GLN A 344 -8.76 21.78 -23.06
CA GLN A 344 -8.14 20.49 -23.31
C GLN A 344 -8.35 19.64 -22.06
N VAL A 345 -8.93 18.46 -22.26
CA VAL A 345 -9.28 17.51 -21.19
C VAL A 345 -8.96 16.10 -21.69
N ASP A 346 -8.62 15.23 -20.76
CA ASP A 346 -8.44 13.82 -21.05
C ASP A 346 -9.77 13.08 -20.85
N ALA A 347 -9.91 11.92 -21.47
CA ALA A 347 -11.06 11.06 -21.29
C ALA A 347 -11.18 10.62 -19.83
N ASP A 348 -12.41 10.58 -19.32
CA ASP A 348 -12.69 9.93 -18.05
C ASP A 348 -12.78 8.43 -18.28
N MET A 349 -11.73 7.71 -17.88
CA MET A 349 -11.66 6.27 -18.04
C MET A 349 -12.66 5.50 -17.17
N SER A 350 -13.10 6.09 -16.05
CA SER A 350 -14.03 5.42 -15.12
C SER A 350 -15.45 5.44 -15.67
N ASP A 351 -15.81 6.55 -16.33
CA ASP A 351 -17.14 6.73 -16.93
C ASP A 351 -17.24 6.17 -18.36
N SER A 352 -16.11 5.92 -19.02
CA SER A 352 -16.07 5.40 -20.40
C SER A 352 -16.35 3.90 -20.48
N ASP A 353 -16.96 3.47 -21.58
CA ASP A 353 -17.24 2.05 -21.84
C ASP A 353 -15.91 1.29 -22.02
N ASP A 354 -15.88 0.03 -21.57
CA ASP A 354 -14.75 -0.89 -21.76
C ASP A 354 -14.85 -1.56 -23.14
N PHE A 355 -14.33 -0.88 -24.17
CA PHE A 355 -14.44 -1.32 -25.57
C PHE A 355 -13.09 -1.33 -26.32
N ASP A 356 -12.00 -0.91 -25.69
CA ASP A 356 -10.67 -0.82 -26.28
C ASP A 356 -9.63 -1.66 -25.51
N GLY A 357 -8.34 -1.45 -25.78
CA GLY A 357 -7.24 -2.30 -25.29
C GLY A 357 -6.77 -3.31 -26.34
N GLU A 358 -6.53 -4.55 -25.90
CA GLU A 358 -6.03 -5.66 -26.73
C GLU A 358 -7.19 -6.25 -27.56
N LEU A 359 -7.10 -6.15 -28.89
CA LEU A 359 -8.14 -6.57 -29.82
C LEU A 359 -7.58 -7.58 -30.83
N ASP A 360 -8.09 -8.80 -30.79
CA ASP A 360 -7.77 -9.85 -31.77
C ASP A 360 -8.30 -9.51 -33.17
N SER A 361 -7.64 -10.00 -34.21
CA SER A 361 -8.09 -9.91 -35.60
C SER A 361 -9.54 -10.39 -35.78
N GLY A 362 -10.35 -9.55 -36.43
CA GLY A 362 -11.76 -9.75 -36.69
C GLY A 362 -12.69 -9.26 -35.58
N THR A 363 -12.15 -8.71 -34.49
CA THR A 363 -12.95 -8.14 -33.39
C THR A 363 -13.60 -6.84 -33.82
N GLN A 364 -14.89 -6.70 -33.50
CA GLN A 364 -15.66 -5.48 -33.69
C GLN A 364 -16.21 -5.05 -32.34
N THR A 365 -15.90 -3.83 -31.94
CA THR A 365 -16.21 -3.29 -30.63
C THR A 365 -16.59 -1.82 -30.78
N ASP A 366 -17.52 -1.35 -29.95
CA ASP A 366 -17.97 0.02 -29.93
C ASP A 366 -18.32 0.45 -28.51
N GLY A 367 -18.18 1.74 -28.24
CA GLY A 367 -18.42 2.28 -26.91
C GLY A 367 -18.40 3.80 -26.88
N ASN A 368 -18.80 4.32 -25.74
CA ASN A 368 -18.86 5.73 -25.43
C ASN A 368 -17.64 6.14 -24.61
N ILE A 369 -16.99 7.23 -25.04
CA ILE A 369 -15.90 7.88 -24.33
C ILE A 369 -16.44 9.19 -23.75
N TYR A 370 -16.23 9.41 -22.46
CA TYR A 370 -16.71 10.61 -21.75
C TYR A 370 -15.57 11.58 -21.47
N PHE A 371 -15.86 12.88 -21.60
CA PHE A 371 -14.93 13.96 -21.32
C PHE A 371 -15.64 15.03 -20.48
N LEU A 372 -15.10 15.33 -19.32
CA LEU A 372 -15.66 16.33 -18.42
C LEU A 372 -15.03 17.70 -18.70
N LEU A 373 -15.88 18.66 -19.09
CA LEU A 373 -15.47 20.02 -19.42
C LEU A 373 -15.58 20.93 -18.19
N PRO A 374 -14.48 21.58 -17.76
CA PRO A 374 -14.51 22.54 -16.67
C PRO A 374 -15.51 23.68 -16.87
N LYS A 375 -15.73 24.07 -18.13
CA LYS A 375 -16.67 25.14 -18.47
C LYS A 375 -17.44 24.91 -19.77
N LEU A 376 -18.76 25.01 -19.72
CA LEU A 376 -19.66 25.06 -20.86
C LEU A 376 -20.80 26.03 -20.56
N ASP A 377 -20.87 27.15 -21.30
CA ASP A 377 -21.91 28.17 -21.11
C ASP A 377 -23.17 27.81 -21.92
N ASP A 378 -23.01 27.23 -23.11
CA ASP A 378 -24.09 26.73 -23.97
C ASP A 378 -23.60 25.51 -24.79
N VAL A 379 -24.47 24.54 -25.06
CA VAL A 379 -24.12 23.32 -25.84
C VAL A 379 -23.71 23.63 -27.28
N SER A 380 -24.09 24.80 -27.81
CA SER A 380 -23.71 25.29 -29.14
C SER A 380 -22.37 26.05 -29.18
N ASP A 381 -21.72 26.30 -28.04
CA ASP A 381 -20.40 26.95 -27.98
C ASP A 381 -19.29 26.11 -28.62
N LEU A 382 -19.52 24.79 -28.73
CA LEU A 382 -18.59 23.85 -29.32
C LEU A 382 -18.89 23.68 -30.82
N THR A 383 -18.12 24.37 -31.67
CA THR A 383 -18.22 24.25 -33.14
C THR A 383 -17.38 23.10 -33.70
N SER A 384 -16.37 22.66 -32.95
CA SER A 384 -15.52 21.54 -33.32
C SER A 384 -14.83 20.96 -32.10
N ILE A 385 -14.53 19.67 -32.16
CA ILE A 385 -13.63 18.99 -31.22
C ILE A 385 -12.50 18.32 -31.99
N ARG A 386 -11.34 18.19 -31.34
CA ARG A 386 -10.17 17.48 -31.84
C ARG A 386 -9.83 16.39 -30.86
N LEU A 387 -9.86 15.15 -31.31
CA LEU A 387 -9.60 13.96 -30.52
C LEU A 387 -8.25 13.35 -30.92
N LYS A 388 -7.46 12.95 -29.93
CA LYS A 388 -6.18 12.26 -30.13
C LYS A 388 -6.11 11.00 -29.30
N TRP A 389 -5.76 9.89 -29.93
CA TRP A 389 -5.56 8.60 -29.28
C TRP A 389 -4.46 7.83 -30.01
N SER A 390 -3.95 6.78 -29.38
CA SER A 390 -2.93 5.92 -29.97
C SER A 390 -3.44 4.51 -30.21
N ALA A 391 -2.82 3.85 -31.19
CA ALA A 391 -2.91 2.40 -31.36
C ALA A 391 -1.56 1.87 -31.83
N ASP A 392 -1.28 0.61 -31.51
CA ASP A 392 -0.05 -0.08 -31.88
C ASP A 392 -0.31 -1.56 -32.16
N TYR A 393 0.70 -2.22 -32.71
CA TYR A 393 0.68 -3.66 -32.92
C TYR A 393 2.06 -4.26 -32.71
N ASP A 394 2.09 -5.50 -32.26
CA ASP A 394 3.34 -6.23 -32.12
C ASP A 394 3.94 -6.62 -33.49
N THR A 395 5.25 -6.41 -33.62
CA THR A 395 6.05 -6.82 -34.78
C THR A 395 7.48 -7.11 -34.38
N ASP A 396 8.07 -8.14 -34.99
CA ASP A 396 9.50 -8.48 -34.82
C ASP A 396 10.42 -7.63 -35.71
N ASP A 397 9.84 -6.83 -36.62
CA ASP A 397 10.58 -5.98 -37.54
C ASP A 397 10.91 -4.64 -36.87
N MET A 398 12.16 -4.49 -36.44
CA MET A 398 12.64 -3.25 -35.78
C MET A 398 12.71 -2.04 -36.71
N ASP A 399 12.50 -2.22 -38.03
CA ASP A 399 12.42 -1.14 -39.01
C ASP A 399 10.95 -0.81 -39.38
N ASP A 400 9.95 -1.40 -38.72
CA ASP A 400 8.52 -1.12 -38.96
C ASP A 400 8.07 0.17 -38.25
N ASP A 401 8.27 1.29 -38.94
CA ASP A 401 7.82 2.61 -38.48
C ASP A 401 6.28 2.77 -38.43
N ASP A 402 5.49 1.82 -38.97
CA ASP A 402 4.01 1.86 -38.96
C ASP A 402 3.41 1.06 -37.79
N ALA A 403 4.25 0.43 -36.95
CA ALA A 403 3.85 -0.34 -35.77
C ALA A 403 3.12 0.46 -34.69
N TYR A 404 3.22 1.79 -34.74
CA TYR A 404 2.59 2.71 -33.80
C TYR A 404 1.95 3.87 -34.56
N LYS A 405 0.74 4.27 -34.15
CA LYS A 405 0.04 5.42 -34.72
C LYS A 405 -0.63 6.29 -33.69
N ASP A 406 -0.29 7.58 -33.74
CA ASP A 406 -1.08 8.66 -33.15
C ASP A 406 -2.16 9.12 -34.13
N PHE A 407 -3.42 8.96 -33.74
CA PHE A 407 -4.56 9.50 -34.46
C PHE A 407 -4.83 10.94 -34.04
N ASP A 408 -5.33 11.73 -34.99
CA ASP A 408 -5.61 13.15 -34.79
C ASP A 408 -6.87 13.54 -35.57
N ALA A 409 -8.03 13.25 -35.00
CA ALA A 409 -9.32 13.47 -35.63
C ALA A 409 -9.86 14.86 -35.28
N THR A 410 -10.14 15.70 -36.28
CA THR A 410 -10.87 16.96 -36.08
C THR A 410 -12.31 16.80 -36.55
N LEU A 411 -13.26 16.83 -35.61
CA LEU A 411 -14.69 16.64 -35.85
C LEU A 411 -15.39 18.00 -35.81
N GLN A 412 -16.13 18.32 -36.87
CA GLN A 412 -16.93 19.54 -36.93
C GLN A 412 -18.30 19.26 -36.32
N LEU A 413 -18.71 20.07 -35.34
CA LEU A 413 -19.99 19.97 -34.64
C LEU A 413 -20.99 21.02 -35.16
N ASN A 414 -20.82 21.45 -36.40
CA ASN A 414 -21.70 22.43 -37.03
C ASN A 414 -22.77 21.70 -37.83
N GLN A 415 -24.05 21.98 -37.54
CA GLN A 415 -25.16 21.66 -38.45
C GLN A 415 -25.27 22.71 -39.57
#